data_AF-J9D5X4-F1
#
_entry.id   AF-J9D5X4-F1
#
_cell.length_a   1.000
_cell.length_b   1.000
_cell.length_c   1.000
_cell.angle_alpha   90.00
_cell.angle_beta   90.00
_cell.angle_gamma   90.00
#
_symmetry.space_group_name_H-M   'P 1'
#
loop_
_entity.id
_entity.type
_entity.pdbx_description
1 polymer ?
#
loop_
_entity_poly.entity_id
_entity_poly.type
_entity_poly.pdbx_seq_one_letter_code
_entity_poly.pdbx_strand_id
1 'polypeptide(L)'
;MNTNNTVNFYIILDNEYFTCDEIISGTVHLKTKTPLNLEKIEFTLTKESYSGTDPNYTPKEVYKHKFDLFNATANSCIKISTGHHTYPFRFYLKPGDNASCKTKLSLGTTNMYIHNVYTINSNLKIYGIFMPVKSVQKRLNIIDTKKDEIYKKSENLKIELSSCMFFLRSYFSIDTVFNKLIYYTGDQIKLQISCKGKCSLYHVESKLYQNITIVDGAKSVQKCKLVAKYASKASKNCAVIDMPVPADLPSTTSEASFEISYFVKLVVKLNQSVPLKWNRNVFIVKRHPKQVIDEGCHLLKGMEAPMKYLSLH
;
A
#
# COMPACT_ATOMS: atom_id res chain seq x y z
N MET A 1 -14.99 -37.67 14.65
CA MET A 1 -15.92 -36.54 14.85
C MET A 1 -15.53 -35.41 13.91
N ASN A 2 -16.43 -34.98 13.03
CA ASN A 2 -16.21 -33.89 12.06
C ASN A 2 -16.13 -32.54 12.78
N THR A 3 -14.92 -32.08 13.10
CA THR A 3 -14.64 -30.80 13.78
C THR A 3 -14.75 -29.56 12.89
N ASN A 4 -15.06 -29.73 11.60
CA ASN A 4 -14.98 -28.62 10.64
C ASN A 4 -16.15 -27.62 10.69
N ASN A 5 -17.29 -27.95 11.33
CA ASN A 5 -18.49 -27.09 11.35
C ASN A 5 -18.81 -26.39 12.68
N THR A 6 -18.00 -26.56 13.73
CA THR A 6 -18.32 -26.05 15.08
C THR A 6 -17.48 -24.84 15.52
N VAL A 7 -16.37 -24.55 14.83
CA VAL A 7 -15.42 -23.50 15.19
C VAL A 7 -15.11 -22.61 13.98
N ASN A 8 -15.34 -21.31 14.11
CA ASN A 8 -14.93 -20.28 13.15
C ASN A 8 -13.84 -19.40 13.78
N PHE A 9 -12.71 -19.24 13.08
CA PHE A 9 -11.49 -18.61 13.61
C PHE A 9 -10.91 -17.68 12.56
N TYR A 10 -10.86 -16.37 12.85
CA TYR A 10 -10.50 -15.35 11.86
C TYR A 10 -9.84 -14.11 12.47
N ILE A 11 -9.19 -13.29 11.64
CA ILE A 11 -8.50 -12.06 12.04
C ILE A 11 -9.20 -10.86 11.39
N ILE A 12 -9.54 -9.86 12.21
CA ILE A 12 -9.97 -8.54 11.77
C ILE A 12 -8.86 -7.54 12.11
N LEU A 13 -8.50 -6.70 11.15
CA LEU A 13 -7.62 -5.54 11.37
C LEU A 13 -8.49 -4.30 11.51
N ASP A 14 -8.06 -3.35 12.32
CA ASP A 14 -8.84 -2.13 12.55
C ASP A 14 -8.83 -1.23 11.31
N ASN A 15 -7.73 -1.24 10.54
CA ASN A 15 -7.57 -0.49 9.29
C ASN A 15 -7.27 -1.42 8.10
N GLU A 16 -7.59 -0.95 6.90
CA GLU A 16 -7.26 -1.65 5.64
C GLU A 16 -5.80 -1.43 5.21
N TYR A 17 -5.25 -0.27 5.57
CA TYR A 17 -3.87 0.15 5.31
C TYR A 17 -3.27 0.71 6.60
N PHE A 18 -1.97 0.47 6.78
CA PHE A 18 -1.20 1.04 7.89
C PHE A 18 0.03 1.76 7.36
N THR A 19 0.36 2.93 7.92
CA THR A 19 1.65 3.60 7.68
C THR A 19 2.79 2.89 8.42
N CYS A 20 4.05 3.15 8.04
CA CYS A 20 5.19 2.44 8.63
C CYS A 20 5.43 2.77 10.12
N ASP A 21 4.99 3.95 10.59
CA ASP A 21 5.20 4.41 11.97
C ASP A 21 3.97 4.28 12.87
N GLU A 22 2.83 3.83 12.34
CA GLU A 22 1.63 3.69 13.15
C GLU A 22 1.56 2.36 13.91
N ILE A 23 0.74 2.35 14.96
CA ILE A 23 0.39 1.13 15.66
C ILE A 23 -0.50 0.29 14.76
N ILE A 24 -0.06 -0.93 14.46
CA ILE A 24 -0.87 -1.94 13.82
C ILE A 24 -1.73 -2.62 14.88
N SER A 25 -3.04 -2.63 14.67
CA SER A 25 -4.01 -3.17 15.61
C SER A 25 -5.08 -4.01 14.95
N GLY A 26 -5.62 -4.96 15.71
CA GLY A 26 -6.69 -5.83 15.27
C GLY A 26 -7.13 -6.80 16.36
N THR A 27 -8.02 -7.72 15.98
CA THR A 27 -8.59 -8.72 16.88
C THR A 27 -8.62 -10.09 16.20
N VAL A 28 -8.15 -11.11 16.91
CA VAL A 28 -8.40 -12.50 16.56
C VAL A 28 -9.72 -12.93 17.18
N HIS A 29 -10.61 -13.48 16.37
CA HIS A 29 -11.93 -13.92 16.77
C HIS A 29 -12.01 -15.44 16.76
N LEU A 30 -12.61 -15.99 17.81
CA LEU A 30 -12.95 -17.41 17.92
C LEU A 30 -14.44 -17.54 18.22
N LYS A 31 -15.20 -18.06 17.28
CA LYS A 31 -16.61 -18.40 17.43
C LYS A 31 -16.72 -19.91 17.62
N THR A 32 -17.30 -20.37 18.72
CA THR A 32 -17.50 -21.81 18.97
C THR A 32 -18.92 -22.11 19.43
N LYS A 33 -19.50 -23.16 18.85
CA LYS A 33 -20.84 -23.68 19.22
C LYS A 33 -20.81 -24.65 20.39
N THR A 34 -19.63 -25.16 20.74
CA THR A 34 -19.41 -26.09 21.86
C THR A 34 -18.25 -25.62 22.72
N PRO A 35 -18.23 -25.87 24.03
CA PRO A 35 -17.07 -25.53 24.86
C PRO A 35 -15.80 -26.20 24.33
N LEU A 36 -14.67 -25.48 24.38
CA LEU A 36 -13.37 -25.94 23.87
C LEU A 36 -12.33 -25.94 24.98
N ASN A 37 -11.51 -27.01 25.04
CA ASN A 37 -10.34 -27.03 25.90
C ASN A 37 -9.18 -26.30 25.23
N LEU A 38 -9.21 -24.96 25.22
CA LEU A 38 -8.20 -24.15 24.57
C LEU A 38 -6.88 -24.25 25.33
N GLU A 39 -5.81 -24.64 24.64
CA GLU A 39 -4.46 -24.62 25.20
C GLU A 39 -3.82 -23.24 24.94
N LYS A 40 -3.82 -22.81 23.67
CA LYS A 40 -3.08 -21.62 23.26
C LYS A 40 -3.62 -21.03 21.96
N ILE A 41 -3.62 -19.70 21.88
CA ILE A 41 -3.73 -18.97 20.61
C ILE A 41 -2.38 -18.32 20.37
N GLU A 42 -1.63 -18.92 19.43
CA GLU A 42 -0.34 -18.44 19.00
C GLU A 42 -0.53 -17.42 17.88
N PHE A 43 0.23 -16.34 17.92
CA PHE A 43 0.26 -15.29 16.92
C PHE A 43 1.69 -15.15 16.41
N THR A 44 1.83 -15.06 15.10
CA THR A 44 3.12 -14.91 14.42
C THR A 44 3.05 -13.74 13.46
N LEU A 45 3.95 -12.78 13.61
CA LEU A 45 4.23 -11.75 12.60
C LEU A 45 5.48 -12.17 11.83
N THR A 46 5.40 -12.15 10.50
CA THR A 46 6.52 -12.47 9.61
C THR A 46 6.68 -11.38 8.55
N LYS A 47 7.92 -10.95 8.32
CA LYS A 47 8.32 -10.15 7.15
C LYS A 47 9.15 -11.01 6.22
N GLU A 48 8.75 -11.08 4.95
CA GLU A 48 9.49 -11.75 3.88
C GLU A 48 9.90 -10.72 2.84
N SER A 49 11.15 -10.78 2.38
CA SER A 49 11.66 -9.85 1.36
C SER A 49 12.50 -10.56 0.28
N TYR A 50 12.34 -10.09 -0.95
CA TYR A 50 13.14 -10.42 -2.12
C TYR A 50 12.99 -9.35 -3.19
N SER A 51 14.11 -9.00 -3.82
CA SER A 51 14.13 -8.18 -5.02
C SER A 51 15.21 -8.72 -5.96
N GLY A 52 14.85 -9.04 -7.19
CA GLY A 52 15.81 -9.59 -8.15
C GLY A 52 15.17 -9.98 -9.47
N THR A 53 15.92 -10.71 -10.29
CA THR A 53 15.49 -11.16 -11.63
C THR A 53 15.24 -12.66 -11.72
N ASP A 54 15.60 -13.43 -10.68
CA ASP A 54 15.43 -14.87 -10.64
C ASP A 54 13.97 -15.25 -10.28
N PRO A 55 13.21 -15.91 -11.18
CA PRO A 55 11.86 -16.37 -10.89
C PRO A 55 11.77 -17.44 -9.82
N ASN A 56 12.84 -18.23 -9.63
CA ASN A 56 12.84 -19.40 -8.74
C ASN A 56 13.30 -19.05 -7.33
N TYR A 57 13.66 -17.79 -7.08
CA TYR A 57 14.13 -17.37 -5.78
C TYR A 57 12.99 -17.40 -4.75
N THR A 58 13.28 -17.98 -3.59
CA THR A 58 12.35 -18.05 -2.46
C THR A 58 12.54 -16.81 -1.59
N PRO A 59 11.50 -16.01 -1.31
CA PRO A 59 11.60 -14.85 -0.43
C PRO A 59 12.31 -15.19 0.88
N LYS A 60 13.25 -14.35 1.30
CA LYS A 60 13.98 -14.55 2.54
C LYS A 60 13.12 -14.08 3.71
N GLU A 61 12.99 -14.90 4.73
CA GLU A 61 12.43 -14.46 6.02
C GLU A 61 13.38 -13.41 6.63
N VAL A 62 12.93 -12.16 6.71
CA VAL A 62 13.70 -11.05 7.29
C VAL A 62 13.61 -11.13 8.81
N TYR A 63 12.40 -11.35 9.32
CA TYR A 63 12.17 -11.63 10.73
C TYR A 63 10.86 -12.39 10.94
N LYS A 64 10.78 -13.04 12.11
CA LYS A 64 9.59 -13.74 12.59
C LYS A 64 9.46 -13.55 14.09
N HIS A 65 8.36 -12.93 14.51
CA HIS A 65 8.05 -12.74 15.92
C HIS A 65 6.84 -13.60 16.29
N LYS A 66 6.99 -14.43 17.32
CA LYS A 66 5.95 -15.32 17.82
C LYS A 66 5.59 -14.94 19.26
N PHE A 67 4.29 -14.92 19.56
CA PHE A 67 3.81 -14.70 20.91
C PHE A 67 2.40 -15.28 21.12
N ASP A 68 1.96 -15.27 22.37
CA ASP A 68 0.72 -15.91 22.77
C ASP A 68 -0.32 -14.84 23.07
N LEU A 69 -1.41 -14.82 22.29
CA LEU A 69 -2.58 -14.02 22.62
C LEU A 69 -3.36 -14.61 23.77
N PHE A 70 -3.34 -15.94 23.87
CA PHE A 70 -3.92 -16.69 24.97
C PHE A 70 -3.01 -17.88 25.29
N ASN A 71 -2.83 -18.15 26.58
CA ASN A 71 -2.15 -19.34 27.06
C ASN A 71 -2.85 -19.84 28.34
N ALA A 72 -3.31 -21.10 28.31
CA ALA A 72 -4.10 -21.68 29.38
C ALA A 72 -3.35 -21.77 30.71
N THR A 73 -2.02 -21.99 30.69
CA THR A 73 -1.22 -22.08 31.92
C THR A 73 -1.10 -20.73 32.60
N ALA A 74 -0.86 -19.67 31.83
CA ALA A 74 -0.74 -18.31 32.33
C ALA A 74 -2.09 -17.72 32.81
N ASN A 75 -3.20 -18.13 32.17
CA ASN A 75 -4.53 -17.61 32.48
C ASN A 75 -5.31 -18.49 33.47
N SER A 76 -4.73 -19.61 33.94
CA SER A 76 -5.39 -20.60 34.81
C SER A 76 -6.75 -21.07 34.30
N CYS A 77 -6.96 -21.07 32.98
CA CYS A 77 -8.23 -21.38 32.34
C CYS A 77 -7.97 -22.24 31.10
N ILE A 78 -8.44 -23.49 31.14
CA ILE A 78 -8.26 -24.45 30.05
C ILE A 78 -9.53 -24.55 29.19
N LYS A 79 -10.72 -24.25 29.75
CA LYS A 79 -12.00 -24.47 29.09
C LYS A 79 -12.70 -23.16 28.77
N ILE A 80 -12.93 -22.93 27.48
CA ILE A 80 -13.67 -21.79 26.96
C ILE A 80 -15.11 -22.22 26.70
N SER A 81 -16.06 -21.36 27.06
CA SER A 81 -17.49 -21.57 26.85
C SER A 81 -17.87 -21.51 25.37
N THR A 82 -19.16 -21.73 25.08
CA THR A 82 -19.74 -21.40 23.77
C THR A 82 -19.85 -19.88 23.63
N GLY A 83 -19.65 -19.36 22.42
CA GLY A 83 -19.84 -17.94 22.15
C GLY A 83 -18.85 -17.37 21.15
N HIS A 84 -18.82 -16.04 21.09
CA HIS A 84 -17.88 -15.26 20.30
C HIS A 84 -16.80 -14.64 21.21
N HIS A 85 -15.61 -15.22 21.15
CA HIS A 85 -14.45 -14.81 21.94
C HIS A 85 -13.52 -13.92 21.10
N THR A 86 -12.89 -12.95 21.76
CA THR A 86 -12.03 -11.96 21.13
C THR A 86 -10.67 -11.86 21.81
N TYR A 87 -9.63 -11.73 21.00
CA TYR A 87 -8.24 -11.63 21.44
C TYR A 87 -7.57 -10.45 20.71
N PRO A 88 -7.66 -9.24 21.28
CA PRO A 88 -7.16 -8.05 20.64
C PRO A 88 -5.63 -7.95 20.74
N PHE A 89 -4.99 -7.41 19.70
CA PHE A 89 -3.55 -7.26 19.59
C PHE A 89 -3.14 -5.89 19.05
N ARG A 90 -1.95 -5.43 19.45
CA ARG A 90 -1.30 -4.21 18.98
C ARG A 90 0.21 -4.38 18.86
N PHE A 91 0.82 -3.79 17.83
CA PHE A 91 2.27 -3.77 17.66
C PHE A 91 2.72 -2.64 16.74
N TYR A 92 3.98 -2.23 16.84
CA TYR A 92 4.64 -1.42 15.82
C TYR A 92 5.45 -2.31 14.90
N LEU A 93 5.69 -1.88 13.66
CA LEU A 93 6.72 -2.47 12.82
C LEU A 93 8.11 -2.15 13.35
N LYS A 94 9.12 -2.90 12.88
CA LYS A 94 10.51 -2.62 13.24
C LYS A 94 10.91 -1.27 12.65
N PRO A 95 11.65 -0.41 13.38
CA PRO A 95 12.18 0.82 12.80
C PRO A 95 12.96 0.54 11.51
N GLY A 96 12.66 1.30 10.45
CA GLY A 96 13.26 1.12 9.13
C GLY A 96 12.55 0.13 8.20
N ASP A 97 11.47 -0.51 8.67
CA ASP A 97 10.54 -1.21 7.79
C ASP A 97 9.79 -0.24 6.87
N ASN A 98 9.53 -0.66 5.63
CA ASN A 98 8.89 0.16 4.61
C ASN A 98 7.62 -0.50 4.05
N ALA A 99 7.06 0.10 2.99
CA ALA A 99 5.79 -0.32 2.42
C ALA A 99 5.79 -1.77 1.90
N SER A 100 4.64 -2.42 2.00
CA SER A 100 4.41 -3.74 1.43
C SER A 100 4.29 -3.66 -0.09
N CYS A 101 4.98 -4.54 -0.81
CA CYS A 101 4.95 -4.59 -2.26
C CYS A 101 5.09 -6.04 -2.75
N LYS A 102 4.20 -6.47 -3.65
CA LYS A 102 4.35 -7.74 -4.37
C LYS A 102 4.05 -7.52 -5.83
N THR A 103 5.07 -7.59 -6.67
CA THR A 103 4.93 -7.38 -8.11
C THR A 103 5.94 -8.17 -8.93
N LYS A 104 5.49 -8.54 -10.12
CA LYS A 104 6.32 -9.08 -11.20
C LYS A 104 6.21 -8.10 -12.36
N LEU A 105 7.35 -7.63 -12.83
CA LEU A 105 7.42 -6.64 -13.90
C LEU A 105 8.22 -7.21 -15.05
N SER A 106 7.62 -7.25 -16.23
CA SER A 106 8.33 -7.62 -17.46
C SER A 106 8.90 -6.37 -18.12
N LEU A 107 10.20 -6.39 -18.38
CA LEU A 107 10.97 -5.28 -18.94
C LEU A 107 11.79 -5.77 -20.13
N GLY A 108 11.14 -5.86 -21.29
CA GLY A 108 11.74 -6.42 -22.49
C GLY A 108 12.02 -7.92 -22.28
N THR A 109 13.31 -8.29 -22.27
CA THR A 109 13.75 -9.68 -22.07
C THR A 109 13.97 -10.05 -20.61
N THR A 110 13.93 -9.10 -19.68
CA THR A 110 14.19 -9.36 -18.25
C THR A 110 12.92 -9.23 -17.44
N ASN A 111 12.66 -10.20 -16.56
CA ASN A 111 11.62 -10.09 -15.55
C ASN A 111 12.24 -9.67 -14.23
N MET A 112 11.58 -8.73 -13.55
CA MET A 112 11.94 -8.28 -12.21
C MET A 112 10.86 -8.70 -11.23
N TYR A 113 11.29 -9.22 -10.09
CA TYR A 113 10.44 -9.73 -9.04
C TYR A 113 10.72 -8.92 -7.78
N ILE A 114 9.67 -8.35 -7.21
CA ILE A 114 9.73 -7.63 -5.94
C ILE A 114 8.70 -8.27 -5.02
N HIS A 115 9.16 -8.66 -3.84
CA HIS A 115 8.38 -9.25 -2.79
C HIS A 115 8.82 -8.59 -1.48
N ASN A 116 7.93 -7.87 -0.83
CA ASN A 116 8.11 -7.31 0.50
C ASN A 116 6.75 -7.40 1.19
N VAL A 117 6.54 -8.46 1.96
CA VAL A 117 5.22 -8.82 2.47
C VAL A 117 5.28 -9.03 3.97
N TYR A 118 4.30 -8.43 4.63
CA TYR A 118 4.06 -8.58 6.05
C TYR A 118 2.85 -9.47 6.24
N THR A 119 3.02 -10.52 7.02
CA THR A 119 1.99 -11.53 7.26
C THR A 119 1.80 -11.72 8.75
N ILE A 120 0.55 -11.69 9.17
CA ILE A 120 0.12 -12.20 10.48
C ILE A 120 -0.46 -13.60 10.27
N ASN A 121 -0.03 -14.56 11.08
CA ASN A 121 -0.65 -15.87 11.20
C ASN A 121 -1.09 -16.09 12.63
N SER A 122 -2.28 -16.64 12.84
CA SER A 122 -2.73 -17.10 14.14
C SER A 122 -3.11 -18.58 14.10
N ASN A 123 -2.67 -19.33 15.11
CA ASN A 123 -2.87 -20.76 15.23
C ASN A 123 -3.68 -21.05 16.51
N LEU A 124 -4.77 -21.80 16.37
CA LEU A 124 -5.59 -22.28 17.46
C LEU A 124 -5.09 -23.67 17.89
N LYS A 125 -4.63 -23.82 19.13
CA LYS A 125 -4.17 -25.09 19.71
C LYS A 125 -5.11 -25.51 20.85
N ILE A 126 -5.57 -26.76 20.80
CA ILE A 126 -6.48 -27.36 21.79
C ILE A 126 -5.69 -28.39 22.59
N TYR A 127 -5.98 -28.48 23.89
CA TYR A 127 -5.27 -29.37 24.80
C TYR A 127 -5.30 -30.83 24.33
N GLY A 128 -4.15 -31.48 24.36
CA GLY A 128 -3.99 -32.88 23.93
C GLY A 128 -3.88 -33.08 22.40
N ILE A 129 -3.91 -32.00 21.61
CA ILE A 129 -3.69 -32.05 20.16
C ILE A 129 -2.40 -31.30 19.82
N PHE A 130 -1.40 -32.03 19.34
CA PHE A 130 -0.07 -31.45 19.04
C PHE A 130 -0.11 -30.43 17.88
N MET A 131 -0.93 -30.67 16.86
CA MET A 131 -1.05 -29.79 15.69
C MET A 131 -2.13 -28.71 15.89
N PRO A 132 -1.97 -27.50 15.32
CA PRO A 132 -3.03 -26.51 15.30
C PRO A 132 -4.31 -27.07 14.66
N VAL A 133 -5.44 -26.91 15.35
CA VAL A 133 -6.74 -27.37 14.85
C VAL A 133 -7.32 -26.43 13.79
N LYS A 134 -6.93 -25.15 13.83
CA LYS A 134 -7.23 -24.13 12.83
C LYS A 134 -6.07 -23.15 12.76
N SER A 135 -5.80 -22.66 11.56
CA SER A 135 -4.83 -21.59 11.30
C SER A 135 -5.48 -20.55 10.40
N VAL A 136 -5.21 -19.28 10.66
CA VAL A 136 -5.68 -18.16 9.84
C VAL A 136 -4.53 -17.21 9.56
N GLN A 137 -4.39 -16.84 8.29
CA GLN A 137 -3.36 -15.94 7.81
C GLN A 137 -3.99 -14.66 7.25
N LYS A 138 -3.40 -13.51 7.58
CA LYS A 138 -3.77 -12.19 7.09
C LYS A 138 -2.53 -11.44 6.61
N ARG A 139 -2.58 -10.85 5.41
CA ARG A 139 -1.53 -9.94 4.94
C ARG A 139 -1.82 -8.53 5.42
N LEU A 140 -0.77 -7.82 5.81
CA LEU A 140 -0.82 -6.41 6.15
C LEU A 140 -0.49 -5.58 4.90
N ASN A 141 -1.24 -4.50 4.71
CA ASN A 141 -0.96 -3.53 3.65
C ASN A 141 -0.28 -2.32 4.29
N ILE A 142 1.05 -2.29 4.20
CA ILE A 142 1.87 -1.22 4.75
C ILE A 142 2.14 -0.20 3.65
N ILE A 143 1.98 1.09 3.95
CA ILE A 143 2.29 2.21 3.07
C ILE A 143 3.37 3.10 3.69
N ASP A 144 4.23 3.65 2.85
CA ASP A 144 5.29 4.57 3.28
C ASP A 144 4.91 6.00 2.95
N THR A 145 4.33 6.70 3.92
CA THR A 145 3.91 8.10 3.79
C THR A 145 4.98 9.10 4.26
N LYS A 146 6.18 8.64 4.65
CA LYS A 146 7.25 9.53 5.17
C LYS A 146 7.70 10.61 4.19
N LYS A 147 7.34 10.49 2.91
CA LYS A 147 7.65 11.45 1.85
C LYS A 147 6.52 12.45 1.55
N ASP A 148 5.51 12.60 2.41
CA ASP A 148 4.35 13.49 2.20
C ASP A 148 4.74 14.94 1.89
N GLU A 149 5.86 15.45 2.42
CA GLU A 149 6.36 16.81 2.15
C GLU A 149 6.73 17.06 0.67
N ILE A 150 7.05 15.99 -0.08
CA ILE A 150 7.39 16.07 -1.51
C ILE A 150 6.13 16.25 -2.38
N TYR A 151 4.96 15.86 -1.88
CA TYR A 151 3.72 15.85 -2.64
C TYR A 151 2.89 17.11 -2.38
N LYS A 152 3.01 18.10 -3.27
CA LYS A 152 2.15 19.30 -3.24
C LYS A 152 0.84 19.03 -3.96
N LYS A 153 -0.27 19.67 -3.55
CA LYS A 153 -1.59 19.57 -4.20
C LYS A 153 -1.73 20.55 -5.38
N SER A 154 -1.07 21.70 -5.26
CA SER A 154 -1.04 22.73 -6.30
C SER A 154 0.40 23.18 -6.55
N GLU A 155 0.67 23.56 -7.79
CA GLU A 155 1.96 24.12 -8.21
C GLU A 155 1.69 25.29 -9.17
N ASN A 156 2.35 26.41 -8.92
CA ASN A 156 2.32 27.60 -9.77
C ASN A 156 3.69 27.77 -10.40
N LEU A 157 3.74 27.69 -11.73
CA LEU A 157 4.94 27.94 -12.52
C LEU A 157 4.83 29.34 -13.12
N LYS A 158 5.69 30.27 -12.70
CA LYS A 158 5.81 31.60 -13.29
C LYS A 158 6.85 31.59 -14.39
N ILE A 159 6.48 32.08 -15.57
CA ILE A 159 7.36 32.12 -16.74
C ILE A 159 7.43 33.54 -17.27
N GLU A 160 8.66 34.01 -17.46
CA GLU A 160 8.98 35.25 -18.14
C GLU A 160 9.41 34.93 -19.57
N LEU A 161 8.73 35.51 -20.55
CA LEU A 161 9.16 35.52 -21.95
C LEU A 161 9.78 36.88 -22.26
N SER A 162 11.06 36.86 -22.61
CA SER A 162 11.76 38.00 -23.16
C SER A 162 11.81 37.88 -24.69
N SER A 163 11.35 38.92 -25.39
CA SER A 163 11.56 39.04 -26.83
C SER A 163 12.73 39.98 -27.10
N CYS A 164 13.66 39.54 -27.96
CA CYS A 164 14.79 40.36 -28.41
C CYS A 164 14.35 41.52 -29.31
N MET A 165 13.18 41.43 -29.96
CA MET A 165 12.80 42.38 -31.03
C MET A 165 12.30 43.75 -30.54
N PHE A 166 11.94 43.94 -29.27
CA PHE A 166 11.52 45.26 -28.73
C PHE A 166 11.75 45.38 -27.21
N PHE A 167 12.62 44.55 -26.63
CA PHE A 167 12.77 44.38 -25.16
C PHE A 167 11.44 44.15 -24.41
N LEU A 168 10.41 43.66 -25.11
CA LEU A 168 9.12 43.39 -24.52
C LEU A 168 9.23 42.16 -23.63
N ARG A 169 8.93 42.34 -22.35
CA ARG A 169 8.77 41.27 -21.37
C ARG A 169 7.30 40.97 -21.22
N SER A 170 6.94 39.70 -21.37
CA SER A 170 5.59 39.24 -21.07
C SER A 170 5.66 38.14 -20.02
N TYR A 171 4.77 38.23 -19.04
CA TYR A 171 4.68 37.27 -17.96
C TYR A 171 3.40 36.47 -18.14
N PHE A 172 3.51 35.16 -17.97
CA PHE A 172 2.35 34.32 -17.78
C PHE A 172 2.66 33.30 -16.68
N SER A 173 1.59 32.80 -16.07
CA SER A 173 1.70 31.76 -15.05
C SER A 173 0.83 30.58 -15.41
N ILE A 174 1.37 29.38 -15.21
CA ILE A 174 0.63 28.14 -15.33
C ILE A 174 0.38 27.60 -13.93
N ASP A 175 -0.89 27.46 -13.59
CA ASP A 175 -1.34 26.80 -12.37
C ASP A 175 -1.69 25.34 -12.69
N THR A 176 -1.17 24.40 -11.90
CA THR A 176 -1.57 22.99 -11.97
C THR A 176 -2.06 22.47 -10.63
N VAL A 177 -3.26 21.90 -10.65
CA VAL A 177 -3.93 21.40 -9.46
C VAL A 177 -4.30 19.94 -9.68
N PHE A 178 -3.89 19.11 -8.73
CA PHE A 178 -4.28 17.71 -8.64
C PHE A 178 -5.39 17.59 -7.61
N ASN A 179 -6.34 16.69 -7.84
CA ASN A 179 -7.43 16.47 -6.89
C ASN A 179 -6.96 15.85 -5.57
N LYS A 180 -5.96 14.96 -5.60
CA LYS A 180 -5.42 14.25 -4.43
C LYS A 180 -3.89 14.21 -4.43
N LEU A 181 -3.31 13.88 -3.28
CA LEU A 181 -1.87 13.58 -3.12
C LEU A 181 -1.59 12.08 -3.26
N ILE A 182 -2.45 11.27 -2.63
CA ILE A 182 -2.43 9.81 -2.66
C ILE A 182 -3.57 9.31 -3.55
N TYR A 183 -3.24 8.40 -4.46
CA TYR A 183 -4.18 7.75 -5.36
C TYR A 183 -4.18 6.24 -5.13
N TYR A 184 -5.36 5.64 -5.05
CA TYR A 184 -5.46 4.19 -5.04
C TYR A 184 -5.51 3.65 -6.47
N THR A 185 -5.09 2.41 -6.69
CA THR A 185 -5.30 1.77 -7.99
C THR A 185 -6.80 1.68 -8.30
N GLY A 186 -7.17 2.06 -9.53
CA GLY A 186 -8.57 2.28 -9.94
C GLY A 186 -9.11 3.70 -9.70
N ASP A 187 -8.40 4.56 -8.96
CA ASP A 187 -8.76 5.98 -8.86
C ASP A 187 -8.51 6.72 -10.19
N GLN A 188 -9.03 7.95 -10.28
CA GLN A 188 -8.69 8.89 -11.34
C GLN A 188 -7.86 10.04 -10.80
N ILE A 189 -6.70 10.26 -11.43
CA ILE A 189 -5.91 11.47 -11.29
C ILE A 189 -6.60 12.55 -12.12
N LYS A 190 -7.25 13.50 -11.44
CA LYS A 190 -7.87 14.65 -12.07
C LYS A 190 -6.91 15.82 -11.99
N LEU A 191 -6.47 16.27 -13.16
CA LEU A 191 -5.52 17.35 -13.31
C LEU A 191 -6.21 18.53 -13.98
N GLN A 192 -6.17 19.67 -13.31
CA GLN A 192 -6.58 20.95 -13.87
C GLN A 192 -5.34 21.80 -14.16
N ILE A 193 -5.23 22.31 -15.38
CA ILE A 193 -4.20 23.24 -15.81
C ILE A 193 -4.87 24.53 -16.26
N SER A 194 -4.43 25.67 -15.73
CA SER A 194 -4.89 26.98 -16.21
C SER A 194 -3.72 27.91 -16.50
N CYS A 195 -3.80 28.65 -17.60
CA CYS A 195 -2.84 29.68 -17.97
C CYS A 195 -3.43 31.07 -17.70
N LYS A 196 -2.70 31.91 -16.98
CA LYS A 196 -3.02 33.33 -16.76
C LYS A 196 -1.99 34.18 -17.50
N GLY A 197 -2.44 35.12 -18.31
CA GLY A 197 -1.58 36.04 -19.08
C GLY A 197 -2.01 36.17 -20.54
N LYS A 198 -1.14 36.74 -21.37
CA LYS A 198 -1.40 36.99 -22.80
C LYS A 198 -1.24 35.72 -23.68
N CYS A 199 -0.63 34.66 -23.17
CA CYS A 199 -0.48 33.40 -23.89
C CYS A 199 -1.69 32.49 -23.69
N SER A 200 -2.22 31.95 -24.78
CA SER A 200 -3.33 31.01 -24.74
C SER A 200 -2.86 29.56 -24.72
N LEU A 201 -3.45 28.79 -23.80
CA LEU A 201 -3.28 27.34 -23.73
C LEU A 201 -4.00 26.71 -24.93
N TYR A 202 -3.35 25.80 -25.68
CA TYR A 202 -4.01 25.10 -26.80
C TYR A 202 -4.14 23.60 -26.56
N HIS A 203 -3.14 22.99 -25.92
CA HIS A 203 -3.11 21.56 -25.72
C HIS A 203 -2.33 21.20 -24.45
N VAL A 204 -2.80 20.17 -23.76
CA VAL A 204 -2.06 19.59 -22.65
C VAL A 204 -2.03 18.08 -22.82
N GLU A 205 -0.86 17.50 -22.62
CA GLU A 205 -0.64 16.07 -22.56
C GLU A 205 -0.05 15.72 -21.19
N SER A 206 -0.62 14.70 -20.55
CA SER A 206 -0.21 14.17 -19.26
C SER A 206 0.20 12.71 -19.44
N LYS A 207 1.36 12.34 -18.88
CA LYS A 207 1.91 10.99 -18.95
C LYS A 207 2.27 10.49 -17.56
N LEU A 208 1.65 9.40 -17.12
CA LEU A 208 2.06 8.71 -15.91
C LEU A 208 3.22 7.77 -16.22
N TYR A 209 4.32 7.96 -15.51
CA TYR A 209 5.49 7.09 -15.57
C TYR A 209 5.68 6.36 -14.25
N GLN A 210 6.17 5.13 -14.36
CA GLN A 210 6.62 4.31 -13.26
C GLN A 210 8.14 4.18 -13.36
N ASN A 211 8.85 4.62 -12.32
CA ASN A 211 10.26 4.34 -12.13
C ASN A 211 10.40 3.14 -11.21
N ILE A 212 11.21 2.18 -11.62
CA ILE A 212 11.62 1.07 -10.77
C ILE A 212 13.14 1.02 -10.75
N THR A 213 13.69 0.94 -9.55
CA THR A 213 15.11 0.71 -9.29
C THR A 213 15.21 -0.58 -8.48
N ILE A 214 16.09 -1.50 -8.87
CA ILE A 214 16.43 -2.68 -8.07
C ILE A 214 17.94 -2.71 -7.90
N VAL A 215 18.39 -2.93 -6.67
CA VAL A 215 19.77 -3.11 -6.29
C VAL A 215 19.94 -4.57 -5.85
N ASP A 216 20.73 -5.32 -6.61
CA ASP A 216 21.06 -6.72 -6.36
C ASP A 216 22.59 -6.86 -6.26
N GLY A 217 23.10 -6.84 -5.03
CA GLY A 217 24.53 -6.77 -4.75
C GLY A 217 25.17 -5.52 -5.36
N ALA A 218 26.15 -5.72 -6.25
CA ALA A 218 26.84 -4.63 -6.96
C ALA A 218 26.08 -4.12 -8.21
N LYS A 219 24.99 -4.78 -8.61
CA LYS A 219 24.24 -4.42 -9.81
C LYS A 219 23.04 -3.55 -9.44
N SER A 220 22.91 -2.42 -10.13
CA SER A 220 21.71 -1.58 -10.06
C SER A 220 21.01 -1.56 -11.42
N VAL A 221 19.72 -1.87 -11.43
CA VAL A 221 18.88 -1.84 -12.61
C VAL A 221 17.81 -0.78 -12.40
N GLN A 222 17.86 0.28 -13.20
CA GLN A 222 16.85 1.34 -13.22
C GLN A 222 16.07 1.32 -14.52
N LYS A 223 14.74 1.38 -14.44
CA LYS A 223 13.84 1.45 -15.60
C LYS A 223 12.71 2.43 -15.38
N CYS A 224 12.35 3.12 -16.45
CA CYS A 224 11.21 4.03 -16.50
C CYS A 224 10.21 3.51 -17.54
N LYS A 225 8.99 3.18 -17.11
CA LYS A 225 7.90 2.67 -17.95
C LYS A 225 6.81 3.73 -18.08
N LEU A 226 6.36 3.99 -19.31
CA LEU A 226 5.13 4.74 -19.53
C LEU A 226 3.94 3.85 -19.18
N VAL A 227 3.12 4.31 -18.23
CA VAL A 227 1.96 3.58 -17.73
C VAL A 227 0.69 4.03 -18.42
N ALA A 228 0.50 5.34 -18.51
CA ALA A 228 -0.70 5.93 -19.06
C ALA A 228 -0.37 7.27 -19.73
N LYS A 229 -1.15 7.62 -20.76
CA LYS A 229 -0.99 8.87 -21.50
C LYS A 229 -2.38 9.39 -21.88
N TYR A 230 -2.64 10.63 -21.51
CA TYR A 230 -3.88 11.33 -21.84
C TYR A 230 -3.58 12.72 -22.35
N ALA A 231 -4.45 13.21 -23.21
CA ALA A 231 -4.32 14.55 -23.75
C ALA A 231 -5.69 15.23 -23.81
N SER A 232 -5.68 16.54 -23.63
CA SER A 232 -6.88 17.37 -23.64
C SER A 232 -6.61 18.65 -24.41
N LYS A 233 -7.61 19.08 -25.19
CA LYS A 233 -7.59 20.41 -25.80
C LYS A 233 -8.03 21.42 -24.75
N ALA A 234 -7.39 22.58 -24.75
CA ALA A 234 -7.76 23.63 -23.84
C ALA A 234 -9.05 24.33 -24.27
N SER A 235 -9.87 24.71 -23.30
CA SER A 235 -11.05 25.56 -23.47
C SER A 235 -10.93 26.74 -22.51
N LYS A 236 -11.06 27.97 -23.02
CA LYS A 236 -10.94 29.21 -22.22
C LYS A 236 -9.67 29.26 -21.36
N ASN A 237 -8.50 28.94 -21.94
CA ASN A 237 -7.19 28.87 -21.24
C ASN A 237 -7.10 27.89 -20.06
N CYS A 238 -8.03 26.94 -19.99
CA CYS A 238 -8.06 25.87 -19.00
C CYS A 238 -8.10 24.52 -19.71
N ALA A 239 -7.46 23.51 -19.15
CA ALA A 239 -7.58 22.12 -19.59
C ALA A 239 -7.77 21.22 -18.37
N VAL A 240 -8.67 20.26 -18.51
CA VAL A 240 -8.88 19.20 -17.52
C VAL A 240 -8.51 17.87 -18.15
N ILE A 241 -7.75 17.06 -17.42
CA ILE A 241 -7.36 15.71 -17.79
C ILE A 241 -7.77 14.78 -16.66
N ASP A 242 -8.58 13.77 -17.01
CA ASP A 242 -8.89 12.64 -16.14
C ASP A 242 -8.06 11.44 -16.58
N MET A 243 -7.11 11.03 -15.74
CA MET A 243 -6.22 9.91 -16.00
C MET A 243 -6.48 8.77 -15.00
N PRO A 244 -7.10 7.65 -15.43
CA PRO A 244 -7.27 6.49 -14.56
C PRO A 244 -5.93 5.89 -14.17
N VAL A 245 -5.82 5.48 -12.91
CA VAL A 245 -4.69 4.72 -12.37
C VAL A 245 -4.95 3.24 -12.60
N PRO A 246 -4.12 2.53 -13.40
CA PRO A 246 -4.34 1.11 -13.66
C PRO A 246 -4.38 0.26 -12.39
N ALA A 247 -5.25 -0.75 -12.41
CA ALA A 247 -5.52 -1.61 -11.25
C ALA A 247 -4.32 -2.50 -10.86
N ASP A 248 -3.46 -2.82 -11.82
CA ASP A 248 -2.35 -3.75 -11.71
C ASP A 248 -1.08 -3.13 -11.11
N LEU A 249 -1.01 -1.78 -11.03
CA LEU A 249 0.17 -1.09 -10.53
C LEU A 249 0.53 -1.50 -9.10
N PRO A 250 1.82 -1.70 -8.79
CA PRO A 250 2.28 -1.81 -7.41
C PRO A 250 2.19 -0.47 -6.68
N SER A 251 2.13 -0.51 -5.36
CA SER A 251 2.25 0.68 -4.53
C SER A 251 3.60 1.37 -4.72
N THR A 252 3.65 2.69 -4.50
CA THR A 252 4.89 3.42 -4.26
C THR A 252 5.60 2.79 -3.06
N THR A 253 6.89 2.51 -3.17
CA THR A 253 7.66 1.83 -2.11
C THR A 253 9.13 2.23 -2.23
N SER A 254 9.80 2.43 -1.10
CA SER A 254 11.22 2.73 -1.02
C SER A 254 11.86 1.77 -0.03
N GLU A 255 12.70 0.87 -0.50
CA GLU A 255 13.48 -0.09 0.31
C GLU A 255 14.95 0.01 -0.11
N ALA A 256 15.87 -0.47 0.73
CA ALA A 256 17.30 -0.41 0.42
C ALA A 256 17.68 -1.16 -0.87
N SER A 257 16.98 -2.26 -1.16
CA SER A 257 17.25 -3.10 -2.33
C SER A 257 16.33 -2.81 -3.53
N PHE A 258 15.30 -1.97 -3.38
CA PHE A 258 14.45 -1.56 -4.50
C PHE A 258 13.65 -0.29 -4.21
N GLU A 259 13.33 0.46 -5.26
CA GLU A 259 12.44 1.61 -5.20
C GLU A 259 11.43 1.55 -6.34
N ILE A 260 10.16 1.83 -6.03
CA ILE A 260 9.09 2.04 -7.00
C ILE A 260 8.51 3.42 -6.75
N SER A 261 8.62 4.31 -7.73
CA SER A 261 8.07 5.66 -7.66
C SER A 261 7.32 6.02 -8.93
N TYR A 262 6.40 6.98 -8.80
CA TYR A 262 5.57 7.42 -9.91
C TYR A 262 5.66 8.92 -10.06
N PHE A 263 5.65 9.37 -11.30
CA PHE A 263 5.53 10.78 -11.62
C PHE A 263 4.66 10.99 -12.85
N VAL A 264 3.96 12.12 -12.83
CA VAL A 264 3.19 12.62 -13.95
C VAL A 264 4.06 13.65 -14.68
N LYS A 265 4.39 13.36 -15.93
CA LYS A 265 5.03 14.29 -16.84
C LYS A 265 3.96 15.10 -17.56
N LEU A 266 3.98 16.40 -17.33
CA LEU A 266 3.10 17.35 -18.00
C LEU A 266 3.82 17.94 -19.20
N VAL A 267 3.12 17.99 -20.33
CA VAL A 267 3.56 18.64 -21.55
C VAL A 267 2.49 19.66 -21.92
N VAL A 268 2.76 20.91 -21.62
CA VAL A 268 1.87 22.03 -21.87
C VAL A 268 2.31 22.78 -23.12
N LYS A 269 1.35 23.01 -23.99
CA LYS A 269 1.53 23.51 -25.33
C LYS A 269 0.74 24.82 -25.41
N LEU A 270 1.45 25.93 -25.58
CA LEU A 270 0.90 27.28 -25.69
C LEU A 270 1.04 27.79 -27.12
N ASN A 271 0.16 28.70 -27.54
CA ASN A 271 0.26 29.29 -28.87
C ASN A 271 1.59 30.02 -29.03
N GLN A 272 2.28 29.75 -30.14
CA GLN A 272 3.53 30.41 -30.52
C GLN A 272 4.67 30.26 -29.49
N SER A 273 4.67 29.20 -28.69
CA SER A 273 5.77 28.89 -27.75
C SER A 273 6.31 27.47 -27.94
N VAL A 274 7.52 27.25 -27.41
CA VAL A 274 8.04 25.88 -27.21
C VAL A 274 7.19 25.18 -26.14
N PRO A 275 6.91 23.87 -26.28
CA PRO A 275 6.20 23.11 -25.26
C PRO A 275 6.94 23.09 -23.93
N LEU A 276 6.24 23.45 -22.86
CA LEU A 276 6.73 23.41 -21.50
C LEU A 276 6.57 22.01 -20.93
N LYS A 277 7.59 21.53 -20.22
CA LYS A 277 7.60 20.17 -19.68
C LYS A 277 8.13 20.17 -18.26
N TRP A 278 7.42 19.49 -17.37
CA TRP A 278 7.88 19.25 -16.01
C TRP A 278 7.29 17.95 -15.48
N ASN A 279 7.89 17.43 -14.42
CA ASN A 279 7.51 16.19 -13.78
C ASN A 279 6.98 16.50 -12.39
N ARG A 280 5.95 15.77 -11.97
CA ARG A 280 5.41 15.85 -10.63
C ARG A 280 5.20 14.48 -10.05
N ASN A 281 5.79 14.22 -8.89
CA ASN A 281 5.65 12.93 -8.22
C ASN A 281 4.21 12.74 -7.75
N VAL A 282 3.73 11.50 -7.83
CA VAL A 282 2.42 11.09 -7.29
C VAL A 282 2.60 9.83 -6.44
N PHE A 283 1.80 9.70 -5.38
CA PHE A 283 1.83 8.53 -4.53
C PHE A 283 0.70 7.57 -4.93
N ILE A 284 1.03 6.33 -5.28
CA ILE A 284 0.06 5.32 -5.71
C ILE A 284 0.03 4.18 -4.70
N VAL A 285 -1.16 3.74 -4.29
CA VAL A 285 -1.37 2.62 -3.37
C VAL A 285 -2.20 1.55 -4.06
N LYS A 286 -1.70 0.31 -4.09
CA LYS A 286 -2.44 -0.82 -4.62
C LYS A 286 -3.61 -1.17 -3.71
N ARG A 287 -4.83 -1.14 -4.25
CA ARG A 287 -6.03 -1.56 -3.54
C ARG A 287 -6.09 -3.09 -3.47
N HIS A 288 -6.24 -3.62 -2.27
CA HIS A 288 -6.47 -5.06 -2.08
C HIS A 288 -7.97 -5.33 -1.86
N PRO A 289 -8.53 -6.37 -2.48
CA PRO A 289 -9.94 -6.70 -2.28
C PRO A 289 -10.20 -7.02 -0.81
N LYS A 290 -11.27 -6.46 -0.25
CA LYS A 290 -11.71 -6.77 1.12
C LYS A 290 -12.06 -8.25 1.18
N GLN A 291 -11.46 -8.94 2.15
CA GLN A 291 -11.78 -10.34 2.43
C GLN A 291 -13.18 -10.37 3.05
N VAL A 292 -14.13 -11.06 2.41
CA VAL A 292 -15.47 -11.27 2.96
C VAL A 292 -15.33 -12.19 4.16
N ILE A 293 -15.75 -11.71 5.33
CA ILE A 293 -15.80 -12.51 6.54
C ILE A 293 -17.22 -13.06 6.62
N ASP A 294 -17.33 -14.39 6.67
CA ASP A 294 -18.62 -15.03 6.91
C ASP A 294 -19.04 -14.76 8.36
N GLU A 295 -20.02 -13.87 8.53
CA GLU A 295 -20.54 -13.47 9.84
C GLU A 295 -21.35 -14.56 10.54
N GLY A 296 -21.53 -15.73 9.90
CA GLY A 296 -22.27 -16.91 10.35
C GLY A 296 -22.56 -17.00 11.85
N CYS A 297 -23.87 -16.91 12.15
CA CYS A 297 -24.56 -17.04 13.45
C CYS A 297 -24.31 -15.95 14.50
N HIS A 298 -25.41 -15.35 14.99
CA HIS A 298 -25.48 -14.58 16.23
C HIS A 298 -25.22 -15.52 17.42
N LEU A 299 -23.96 -15.66 17.80
CA LEU A 299 -23.56 -16.35 19.03
C LEU A 299 -23.55 -15.35 20.19
N LEU A 300 -23.78 -15.85 21.40
CA LEU A 300 -23.64 -15.04 22.62
C LEU A 300 -22.23 -14.45 22.72
N LYS A 301 -22.12 -13.25 23.30
CA LYS A 301 -20.81 -12.64 23.61
C LYS A 301 -20.04 -13.60 24.52
N GLY A 302 -18.84 -13.99 24.09
CA GLY A 302 -17.93 -14.83 24.85
C GLY A 302 -16.91 -14.01 25.64
N MET A 303 -15.85 -14.68 26.05
CA MET A 303 -14.68 -14.06 26.70
C MET A 303 -13.97 -13.06 25.79
N GLU A 304 -13.62 -11.91 26.37
CA GLU A 304 -12.78 -10.89 25.77
C GLU A 304 -11.45 -10.86 26.54
N ALA A 305 -10.37 -11.26 25.88
CA ALA A 305 -9.04 -11.27 26.50
C ALA A 305 -8.48 -9.84 26.61
N PRO A 306 -7.60 -9.56 27.59
CA PRO A 306 -6.92 -8.28 27.65
C PRO A 306 -6.06 -8.05 26.40
N MET A 307 -5.97 -6.78 25.99
CA MET A 307 -5.13 -6.36 24.87
C MET A 307 -3.67 -6.80 25.06
N LYS A 308 -3.13 -7.49 24.06
CA LYS A 308 -1.71 -7.86 24.02
C LYS A 308 -0.94 -6.88 23.15
N TYR A 309 0.09 -6.27 23.73
CA TYR A 309 1.02 -5.41 23.02
C TYR A 309 2.31 -6.18 22.72
N LEU A 310 2.73 -6.18 21.47
CA LEU A 310 4.01 -6.74 21.03
C LEU A 310 5.05 -5.62 20.95
N SER A 311 6.13 -5.79 21.72
CA SER A 311 7.33 -4.98 21.56
C SER A 311 8.25 -5.63 20.53
N LEU A 312 8.42 -4.98 19.37
CA LEU A 312 9.44 -5.34 18.37
C LEU A 312 10.74 -4.57 18.66
N HIS A 313 11.38 -4.88 19.79
CA HIS A 313 12.73 -4.39 20.12
C HIS A 313 13.73 -5.53 19.98
#